data_AF-A0A847ATZ3-F1
#
_entry.id   AF-A0A847ATZ3-F1
#
_cell.length_a   1.000
_cell.length_b   1.000
_cell.length_c   1.000
_cell.angle_alpha   90.00
_cell.angle_beta   90.00
_cell.angle_gamma   90.00
#
_symmetry.space_group_name_H-M   'P 1'
#
loop_
_entity.id
_entity.type
_entity.pdbx_description
1 polymer ?
#
loop_
_entity_poly.entity_id
_entity_poly.type
_entity_poly.pdbx_seq_one_letter_code
_entity_poly.pdbx_strand_id
1 'polypeptide(L)'
;MFKKAKYAILLLLLTVLLTSCTESADADTPIPPVDTNQEEPDVEIVPSEPEISEEEKAKLEEEKRIAGIAERKELEKQRKEQLGEFYVPLIPIGEEREKKSVEVKALYATGHTAGNELNRENIDAYGAYIKALAENDTTKARALFDSAEKANKFERIIGIAVATEINGLVINVKDDNGFITYKSNVEIVQNMNKETPIPIKDVENMLKVLKEYDIYTIGRIVAFKDKNFAIKSPDHSIQLKTGGTWLDPNSGNIPWINPFDQYVWDYNIAIAKEASLLGFDEIQFDYVRFPDGAKKYNPIAEFPGRNDRDKDEAIADFLEYSRNELEPYNVNLGA
;
A
#
# COMPACT_ATOMS: atom_id res chain seq x y z
N MET A 1 2.19 46.00 4.34
CA MET A 1 1.11 46.01 5.36
C MET A 1 0.45 44.64 5.36
N PHE A 2 0.56 43.93 6.49
CA PHE A 2 -0.20 42.77 6.98
C PHE A 2 -0.48 41.55 6.07
N LYS A 3 -0.38 40.30 6.52
CA LYS A 3 0.53 39.56 7.42
C LYS A 3 0.17 38.09 7.11
N LYS A 4 1.16 37.24 6.84
CA LYS A 4 1.02 35.79 6.69
C LYS A 4 0.61 35.20 8.05
N ALA A 5 -0.48 34.44 8.12
CA ALA A 5 -0.82 33.62 9.28
C ALA A 5 -0.40 32.18 9.00
N LYS A 6 0.60 31.72 9.74
CA LYS A 6 1.01 30.31 9.84
C LYS A 6 0.05 29.64 10.83
N TYR A 7 -0.64 28.58 10.42
CA TYR A 7 -1.36 27.72 11.37
C TYR A 7 -0.48 26.51 11.66
N ALA A 8 0.06 26.50 12.88
CA ALA A 8 0.67 25.32 13.48
C ALA A 8 -0.45 24.55 14.19
N ILE A 9 -0.70 23.32 13.77
CA ILE A 9 -1.59 22.40 14.47
C ILE A 9 -0.75 21.70 15.54
N LEU A 10 -1.03 22.02 16.80
CA LEU A 10 -0.40 21.43 17.97
C LEU A 10 -1.12 20.12 18.30
N LEU A 11 -0.55 18.99 17.89
CA LEU A 11 -0.96 17.65 18.33
C LEU A 11 -0.45 17.42 19.76
N LEU A 12 -1.37 17.41 20.72
CA LEU A 12 -1.08 17.20 22.14
C LEU A 12 -1.08 15.69 22.41
N LEU A 13 0.10 15.08 22.30
CA LEU A 13 0.37 13.69 22.68
C LEU A 13 0.44 13.59 24.22
N LEU A 14 -0.55 12.95 24.82
CA LEU A 14 -0.55 12.58 26.24
C LEU A 14 0.42 11.40 26.43
N THR A 15 1.66 11.69 26.81
CA THR A 15 2.65 10.67 27.20
C THR A 15 2.66 10.52 28.71
N VAL A 16 2.18 9.38 29.20
CA VAL A 16 2.38 8.97 30.59
C VAL A 16 3.79 8.38 30.69
N LEU A 17 4.68 9.11 31.35
CA LEU A 17 6.03 8.66 31.70
C LEU A 17 5.95 7.60 32.80
N LEU A 18 6.26 6.36 32.46
CA LEU A 18 6.75 5.37 33.42
C LEU A 18 8.25 5.57 33.56
N THR A 19 8.67 6.21 34.66
CA THR A 19 10.07 6.20 35.10
C THR A 19 10.16 5.39 36.38
N SER A 20 10.74 4.20 36.30
CA SER A 20 11.58 3.69 37.38
C SER A 20 12.83 3.07 36.76
N CYS A 21 13.92 3.81 36.88
CA CYS A 21 15.25 3.23 36.89
C CYS A 21 15.52 2.81 38.33
N THR A 22 15.97 1.57 38.56
CA THR A 22 17.03 1.35 39.53
C THR A 22 17.89 0.15 39.16
N GLU A 23 19.16 0.44 39.29
CA GLU A 23 20.40 -0.26 39.03
C GLU A 23 20.58 -1.49 39.94
N SER A 24 21.40 -2.42 39.46
CA SER A 24 21.75 -3.68 40.11
C SER A 24 22.76 -3.52 41.25
N ALA A 25 22.49 -4.27 42.33
CA ALA A 25 23.42 -5.01 43.19
C ALA A 25 24.65 -4.31 43.78
N ASP A 26 24.69 -4.25 45.12
CA ASP A 26 25.84 -4.79 45.86
C ASP A 26 25.41 -5.26 47.26
N ALA A 27 25.96 -6.40 47.65
CA ALA A 27 25.69 -7.11 48.89
C ALA A 27 26.79 -6.79 49.91
N ASP A 28 26.44 -6.19 51.04
CA ASP A 28 26.94 -6.58 52.37
C ASP A 28 26.42 -5.63 53.46
N THR A 29 26.30 -6.17 54.68
CA THR A 29 26.12 -5.52 56.00
C THR A 29 24.72 -5.47 56.66
N PRO A 30 24.65 -5.58 58.01
CA PRO A 30 23.81 -6.56 58.71
C PRO A 30 22.49 -6.04 59.29
N ILE A 31 21.59 -7.00 59.54
CA ILE A 31 20.24 -6.86 60.12
C ILE A 31 20.31 -6.33 61.58
N PRO A 32 19.67 -5.20 61.92
CA PRO A 32 19.34 -4.82 63.29
C PRO A 32 17.91 -5.27 63.69
N PRO A 33 17.61 -5.36 65.00
CA PRO A 33 16.52 -6.19 65.53
C PRO A 33 15.13 -5.58 65.33
N VAL A 34 14.15 -6.48 65.26
CA VAL A 34 12.70 -6.22 65.24
C VAL A 34 12.30 -5.50 66.52
N ASP A 35 11.79 -4.28 66.40
CA ASP A 35 11.03 -3.60 67.44
C ASP A 35 9.54 -3.65 67.07
N THR A 36 8.78 -4.31 67.92
CA THR A 36 7.32 -4.42 67.84
C THR A 36 6.70 -3.17 68.44
N ASN A 37 6.28 -2.24 67.59
CA ASN A 37 5.20 -1.30 67.94
C ASN A 37 4.36 -1.00 66.70
N GLN A 38 3.08 -1.33 66.81
CA GLN A 38 2.03 -1.11 65.83
C GLN A 38 1.66 0.37 65.79
N GLU A 39 1.72 0.97 64.61
CA GLU A 39 0.71 1.92 64.14
C GLU A 39 0.39 1.50 62.69
N GLU A 40 -0.85 1.05 62.47
CA GLU A 40 -1.36 0.76 61.12
C GLU A 40 -1.38 2.08 60.33
N PRO A 41 -0.80 2.14 59.11
CA PRO A 41 -0.99 3.29 58.25
C PRO A 41 -2.45 3.27 57.77
N ASP A 42 -3.15 4.40 57.97
CA ASP A 42 -4.46 4.65 57.39
C ASP A 42 -4.44 4.26 55.91
N VAL A 43 -5.25 3.25 55.56
CA VAL A 43 -5.49 2.87 54.17
C VAL A 43 -6.21 4.04 53.53
N GLU A 44 -5.47 4.84 52.79
CA GLU A 44 -6.03 5.85 51.90
C GLU A 44 -6.90 5.10 50.87
N ILE A 45 -8.22 5.14 51.08
CA ILE A 45 -9.20 4.57 50.17
C ILE A 45 -9.10 5.39 48.88
N VAL A 46 -8.31 4.91 47.92
CA VAL A 46 -8.38 5.37 46.53
C VAL A 46 -9.83 5.16 46.09
N PRO A 47 -10.57 6.21 45.70
CA PRO A 47 -11.93 6.03 45.21
C PRO A 47 -11.87 5.11 44.00
N SER A 48 -12.44 3.91 44.12
CA SER A 48 -12.64 3.04 42.96
C SER A 48 -13.50 3.82 41.97
N GLU A 49 -13.00 4.00 40.74
CA GLU A 49 -13.83 4.52 39.65
C GLU A 49 -15.14 3.73 39.62
N PRO A 50 -16.30 4.40 39.48
CA PRO A 50 -17.57 3.68 39.45
C PRO A 50 -17.54 2.70 38.27
N GLU A 51 -17.57 1.40 38.56
CA GLU A 51 -17.74 0.35 37.55
C GLU A 51 -19.14 0.52 36.94
N ILE A 52 -19.19 1.29 35.85
CA ILE A 52 -20.36 1.36 34.98
C ILE A 52 -20.70 -0.04 34.47
N SER A 53 -22.00 -0.32 34.35
CA SER A 53 -22.47 -1.63 33.90
C SER A 53 -21.95 -1.96 32.49
N GLU A 54 -21.82 -3.24 32.15
CA GLU A 54 -21.42 -3.67 30.79
C GLU A 54 -22.34 -3.09 29.70
N GLU A 55 -23.61 -2.85 30.04
CA GLU A 55 -24.57 -2.18 29.14
C GLU A 55 -24.24 -0.69 28.93
N GLU A 56 -23.82 0.02 29.98
CA GLU A 56 -23.39 1.42 29.89
C GLU A 56 -22.04 1.56 29.17
N LYS A 57 -21.10 0.61 29.37
CA LYS A 57 -19.85 0.56 28.59
C LYS A 57 -20.13 0.40 27.09
N ALA A 58 -20.99 -0.54 26.73
CA ALA A 58 -21.38 -0.78 25.34
C ALA A 58 -22.08 0.44 24.71
N LYS A 59 -22.97 1.12 25.45
CA LYS A 59 -23.61 2.36 24.98
C LYS A 59 -22.59 3.47 24.76
N LEU A 60 -21.66 3.67 25.69
CA LEU A 60 -20.62 4.69 25.57
C LEU A 60 -19.67 4.40 24.41
N GLU A 61 -19.32 3.15 24.17
CA GLU A 61 -18.50 2.72 23.03
C GLU A 61 -19.22 2.96 21.69
N GLU A 62 -20.51 2.64 21.61
CA GLU A 62 -21.33 2.90 20.43
C GLU A 62 -21.50 4.40 20.17
N GLU A 63 -21.72 5.21 21.22
CA GLU A 63 -21.78 6.67 21.10
C GLU A 63 -20.46 7.27 20.60
N LYS A 64 -19.31 6.79 21.12
CA LYS A 64 -17.98 7.19 20.64
C LYS A 64 -17.77 6.80 19.19
N ARG A 65 -18.20 5.60 18.79
CA ARG A 65 -18.12 5.12 17.40
C ARG A 65 -18.94 6.01 16.47
N ILE A 66 -20.18 6.33 16.84
CA ILE A 66 -21.08 7.22 16.08
C ILE A 66 -20.47 8.62 15.94
N ALA A 67 -19.95 9.18 17.04
CA ALA A 67 -19.28 10.48 17.04
C ALA A 67 -18.05 10.48 16.11
N GLY A 68 -17.21 9.45 16.19
CA GLY A 68 -16.05 9.27 15.31
C GLY A 68 -16.44 9.16 13.83
N ILE A 69 -17.54 8.46 13.50
CA ILE A 69 -18.05 8.39 12.13
C ILE A 69 -18.51 9.76 11.62
N ALA A 70 -19.18 10.55 12.47
CA ALA A 70 -19.62 11.89 12.10
C ALA A 70 -18.44 12.84 11.86
N GLU A 71 -17.44 12.82 12.73
CA GLU A 71 -16.19 13.57 12.55
C GLU A 71 -15.45 13.14 11.28
N ARG A 72 -15.32 11.82 11.05
CA ARG A 72 -14.71 11.27 9.84
C ARG A 72 -15.42 11.73 8.57
N LYS A 73 -16.74 11.80 8.58
CA LYS A 73 -17.52 12.28 7.44
C LYS A 73 -17.22 13.73 7.09
N GLU A 74 -17.07 14.60 8.07
CA GLU A 74 -16.71 16.01 7.84
C GLU A 74 -15.26 16.13 7.37
N LEU A 75 -14.35 15.36 7.94
CA LEU A 75 -12.95 15.29 7.48
C LEU A 75 -12.87 14.86 6.01
N GLU A 76 -13.61 13.81 5.61
CA GLU A 76 -13.62 13.35 4.21
C GLU A 76 -14.20 14.39 3.26
N LYS A 77 -15.19 15.17 3.71
CA LYS A 77 -15.72 16.29 2.91
C LYS A 77 -14.64 17.35 2.66
N GLN A 78 -13.92 17.76 3.71
CA GLN A 78 -12.82 18.73 3.59
C GLN A 78 -11.69 18.20 2.71
N ARG A 79 -11.30 16.93 2.90
CA ARG A 79 -10.29 16.27 2.06
C ARG A 79 -10.73 16.20 0.60
N LYS A 80 -12.00 15.92 0.32
CA LYS A 80 -12.52 15.89 -1.05
C LYS A 80 -12.48 17.26 -1.72
N GLU A 81 -12.82 18.31 -0.98
CA GLU A 81 -12.71 19.70 -1.47
C GLU A 81 -11.24 20.08 -1.73
N GLN A 82 -10.31 19.65 -0.88
CA GLN A 82 -8.88 19.96 -1.00
C GLN A 82 -8.18 19.17 -2.11
N LEU A 83 -8.43 17.86 -2.20
CA LEU A 83 -7.73 16.95 -3.10
C LEU A 83 -8.36 16.89 -4.50
N GLY A 84 -9.62 17.31 -4.64
CA GLY A 84 -10.33 17.34 -5.91
C GLY A 84 -10.32 15.98 -6.62
N GLU A 85 -9.78 15.94 -7.83
CA GLU A 85 -9.75 14.75 -8.69
C GLU A 85 -8.84 13.62 -8.18
N PHE A 86 -7.93 13.92 -7.24
CA PHE A 86 -7.03 12.95 -6.59
C PHE A 86 -7.62 12.36 -5.30
N TYR A 87 -8.83 12.77 -4.91
CA TYR A 87 -9.43 12.33 -3.67
C TYR A 87 -9.62 10.81 -3.63
N VAL A 88 -9.09 10.21 -2.57
CA VAL A 88 -9.35 8.83 -2.15
C VAL A 88 -9.77 8.88 -0.68
N PRO A 89 -10.87 8.21 -0.29
CA PRO A 89 -11.26 8.15 1.12
C PRO A 89 -10.16 7.47 1.94
N LEU A 90 -10.15 7.70 3.25
CA LEU A 90 -9.33 6.92 4.17
C LEU A 90 -10.00 5.57 4.47
N ILE A 91 -9.27 4.69 5.16
CA ILE A 91 -9.81 3.41 5.64
C ILE A 91 -11.07 3.69 6.49
N PRO A 92 -12.20 2.99 6.24
CA PRO A 92 -13.38 3.10 7.09
C PRO A 92 -13.07 2.72 8.54
N ILE A 93 -13.71 3.42 9.48
CA ILE A 93 -13.54 3.13 10.92
C ILE A 93 -14.06 1.71 11.20
N GLY A 94 -13.24 0.86 11.82
CA GLY A 94 -13.53 -0.54 12.11
C GLY A 94 -13.12 -1.52 11.01
N GLU A 95 -12.61 -1.02 9.88
CA GLU A 95 -12.06 -1.82 8.79
C GLU A 95 -10.52 -1.73 8.70
N GLU A 96 -9.87 -1.22 9.75
CA GLU A 96 -8.42 -1.19 9.86
C GLU A 96 -7.84 -2.60 9.78
N ARG A 97 -6.82 -2.76 8.95
CA ARG A 97 -6.13 -4.04 8.75
C ARG A 97 -4.80 -4.00 9.45
N GLU A 98 -4.40 -5.12 10.02
CA GLU A 98 -3.03 -5.28 10.52
C GLU A 98 -2.05 -5.38 9.34
N LYS A 99 -0.96 -4.63 9.45
CA LYS A 99 0.14 -4.67 8.49
C LYS A 99 0.96 -5.93 8.72
N LYS A 100 0.81 -6.92 7.84
CA LYS A 100 1.60 -8.16 7.87
C LYS A 100 3.04 -7.87 7.45
N SER A 101 4.03 -8.28 8.23
CA SER A 101 5.44 -8.27 7.84
C SER A 101 5.92 -9.72 7.72
N VAL A 102 6.11 -10.19 6.49
CA VAL A 102 6.47 -11.58 6.18
C VAL A 102 7.55 -11.60 5.10
N GLU A 103 8.38 -12.65 5.08
CA GLU A 103 9.27 -12.90 3.94
C GLU A 103 8.45 -13.43 2.77
N VAL A 104 8.51 -12.74 1.63
CA VAL A 104 7.69 -13.06 0.46
C VAL A 104 8.53 -13.61 -0.68
N LYS A 105 8.14 -14.78 -1.18
CA LYS A 105 8.60 -15.35 -2.46
C LYS A 105 7.46 -15.27 -3.44
N ALA A 106 7.51 -14.29 -4.34
CA ALA A 106 6.39 -13.97 -5.21
C ALA A 106 6.60 -14.38 -6.67
N LEU A 107 5.52 -14.83 -7.31
CA LEU A 107 5.42 -14.92 -8.77
C LEU A 107 4.77 -13.65 -9.34
N TYR A 108 5.11 -13.33 -10.58
CA TYR A 108 4.55 -12.18 -11.28
C TYR A 108 3.35 -12.56 -12.16
N ALA A 109 2.27 -11.78 -12.08
CA ALA A 109 1.11 -11.88 -12.96
C ALA A 109 0.78 -10.52 -13.58
N THR A 110 0.67 -10.49 -14.91
CA THR A 110 0.15 -9.31 -15.63
C THR A 110 -1.34 -9.11 -15.33
N GLY A 111 -1.88 -7.91 -15.58
CA GLY A 111 -3.32 -7.67 -15.46
C GLY A 111 -4.17 -8.63 -16.31
N HIS A 112 -3.74 -8.96 -17.52
CA HIS A 112 -4.42 -9.92 -18.40
C HIS A 112 -4.40 -11.35 -17.86
N THR A 113 -3.31 -11.73 -17.18
CA THR A 113 -3.23 -13.02 -16.50
C THR A 113 -4.15 -13.02 -15.28
N ALA A 114 -4.02 -12.02 -14.40
CA ALA A 114 -4.82 -11.89 -13.19
C ALA A 114 -6.34 -11.75 -13.46
N GLY A 115 -6.71 -11.28 -14.66
CA GLY A 115 -8.09 -11.15 -15.10
C GLY A 115 -8.76 -12.44 -15.62
N ASN A 116 -8.07 -13.59 -15.63
CA ASN A 116 -8.72 -14.87 -15.94
C ASN A 116 -9.69 -15.26 -14.81
N GLU A 117 -10.78 -15.95 -15.17
CA GLU A 117 -11.72 -16.48 -14.17
C GLU A 117 -11.03 -17.44 -13.20
N LEU A 118 -11.57 -17.55 -11.98
CA LEU A 118 -10.98 -18.35 -10.91
C LEU A 118 -11.95 -19.42 -10.44
N ASN A 119 -11.59 -20.67 -10.68
CA ASN A 119 -12.26 -21.86 -10.15
C ASN A 119 -11.36 -22.55 -9.12
N ARG A 120 -11.87 -22.73 -7.89
CA ARG A 120 -11.11 -23.34 -6.78
C ARG A 120 -10.75 -24.80 -7.07
N GLU A 121 -11.67 -25.57 -7.66
CA GLU A 121 -11.41 -26.98 -7.98
C GLU A 121 -10.24 -27.11 -8.97
N ASN A 122 -10.13 -26.20 -9.94
CA ASN A 122 -9.00 -26.17 -10.87
C ASN A 122 -7.70 -25.81 -10.18
N ILE A 123 -7.72 -24.80 -9.29
CA ILE A 123 -6.55 -24.38 -8.49
C ILE A 123 -6.08 -25.55 -7.62
N ASP A 124 -6.98 -26.18 -6.87
CA ASP A 124 -6.70 -27.27 -5.96
C ASP A 124 -6.17 -28.50 -6.71
N ALA A 125 -6.78 -28.84 -7.85
CA ALA A 125 -6.32 -29.94 -8.71
C ALA A 125 -4.92 -29.68 -9.24
N TYR A 126 -4.64 -28.46 -9.70
CA TYR A 126 -3.31 -28.10 -10.20
C TYR A 126 -2.27 -28.09 -9.08
N GLY A 127 -2.59 -27.53 -7.91
CA GLY A 127 -1.70 -27.54 -6.74
C GLY A 127 -1.37 -28.96 -6.28
N ALA A 128 -2.37 -29.85 -6.22
CA ALA A 128 -2.15 -31.26 -5.90
C ALA A 128 -1.25 -31.96 -6.91
N TYR A 129 -1.38 -31.64 -8.20
CA TYR A 129 -0.51 -32.15 -9.26
C TYR A 129 0.93 -31.66 -9.09
N ILE A 130 1.15 -30.36 -8.87
CA ILE A 130 2.49 -29.78 -8.64
C ILE A 130 3.15 -30.40 -7.41
N LYS A 131 2.39 -30.58 -6.32
CA LYS A 131 2.90 -31.23 -5.11
C LYS A 131 3.35 -32.67 -5.38
N ALA A 132 2.57 -33.45 -6.14
CA ALA A 132 2.95 -34.81 -6.51
C ALA A 132 4.23 -34.85 -7.36
N LEU A 133 4.42 -33.88 -8.26
CA LEU A 133 5.66 -33.74 -9.02
C LEU A 133 6.86 -33.41 -8.11
N ALA A 134 6.71 -32.47 -7.18
CA ALA A 134 7.76 -32.10 -6.23
C ALA A 134 8.18 -33.28 -5.34
N GLU A 135 7.24 -34.14 -4.97
CA GLU A 135 7.46 -35.36 -4.18
C GLU A 135 7.99 -36.55 -5.01
N ASN A 136 8.14 -36.40 -6.33
CA ASN A 136 8.48 -37.47 -7.28
C ASN A 136 7.46 -38.64 -7.32
N ASP A 137 6.20 -38.41 -6.93
CA ASP A 137 5.12 -39.40 -7.02
C ASP A 137 4.51 -39.42 -8.43
N THR A 138 5.16 -40.15 -9.34
CA THR A 138 4.74 -40.24 -10.74
C THR A 138 3.38 -40.90 -10.95
N THR A 139 2.95 -41.78 -10.04
CA THR A 139 1.64 -42.44 -10.14
C THR A 139 0.52 -41.46 -9.85
N LYS A 140 0.66 -40.71 -8.74
CA LYS A 140 -0.30 -39.67 -8.36
C LYS A 140 -0.33 -38.52 -9.35
N ALA A 141 0.84 -38.07 -9.84
CA ALA A 141 0.91 -37.02 -10.85
C ALA A 141 0.18 -37.41 -12.14
N ARG A 142 0.33 -38.65 -12.62
CA ARG A 142 -0.42 -39.16 -13.78
C ARG A 142 -1.93 -39.20 -13.53
N ALA A 143 -2.36 -39.59 -12.33
CA ALA A 143 -3.77 -39.63 -11.98
C ALA A 143 -4.43 -38.23 -11.90
N LEU A 144 -3.65 -37.21 -11.54
CA LEU A 144 -4.12 -35.81 -11.42
C LEU A 144 -3.96 -34.99 -12.71
N PHE A 145 -3.27 -35.52 -13.73
CA PHE A 145 -2.91 -34.75 -14.92
C PHE A 145 -4.14 -34.20 -15.67
N ASP A 146 -5.14 -35.03 -15.91
CA ASP A 146 -6.33 -34.64 -16.69
C ASP A 146 -7.18 -33.56 -15.98
N SER A 147 -7.20 -33.54 -14.64
CA SER A 147 -7.87 -32.48 -13.88
C SER A 147 -7.02 -31.21 -13.84
N ALA A 148 -5.70 -31.35 -13.63
CA ALA A 148 -4.77 -30.23 -13.58
C ALA A 148 -4.72 -29.45 -14.90
N GLU A 149 -4.83 -30.11 -16.06
CA GLU A 149 -4.75 -29.46 -17.36
C GLU A 149 -5.92 -28.49 -17.64
N LYS A 150 -7.03 -28.59 -16.90
CA LYS A 150 -8.17 -27.67 -16.99
C LYS A 150 -7.85 -26.27 -16.46
N ALA A 151 -6.84 -26.16 -15.60
CA ALA A 151 -6.48 -24.89 -14.98
C ALA A 151 -5.97 -23.88 -16.02
N ASN A 152 -6.53 -22.67 -15.99
CA ASN A 152 -6.05 -21.56 -16.80
C ASN A 152 -4.72 -20.99 -16.26
N LYS A 153 -4.12 -20.05 -16.99
CA LYS A 153 -2.78 -19.53 -16.64
C LYS A 153 -2.69 -18.96 -15.22
N PHE A 154 -3.72 -18.29 -14.73
CA PHE A 154 -3.69 -17.69 -13.41
C PHE A 154 -3.95 -18.71 -12.31
N GLU A 155 -4.90 -19.61 -12.52
CA GLU A 155 -5.13 -20.76 -11.63
C GLU A 155 -3.87 -21.61 -11.47
N ARG A 156 -3.08 -21.79 -12.55
CA ARG A 156 -1.79 -22.47 -12.49
C ARG A 156 -0.76 -21.74 -11.63
N ILE A 157 -0.68 -20.41 -11.74
CA ILE A 157 0.20 -19.58 -10.90
C ILE A 157 -0.18 -19.72 -9.42
N ILE A 158 -1.47 -19.64 -9.11
CA ILE A 158 -1.99 -19.80 -7.74
C ILE A 158 -1.69 -21.22 -7.24
N GLY A 159 -1.94 -22.25 -8.05
CA GLY A 159 -1.66 -23.63 -7.69
C GLY A 159 -0.17 -23.90 -7.42
N ILE A 160 0.74 -23.23 -8.13
CA ILE A 160 2.18 -23.28 -7.83
C ILE A 160 2.45 -22.64 -6.47
N ALA A 161 1.87 -21.47 -6.18
CA ALA A 161 2.04 -20.82 -4.87
C ALA A 161 1.57 -21.74 -3.74
N VAL A 162 0.36 -22.29 -3.85
CA VAL A 162 -0.22 -23.20 -2.85
C VAL A 162 0.61 -24.47 -2.64
N ALA A 163 1.30 -24.96 -3.68
CA ALA A 163 2.01 -26.23 -3.64
C ALA A 163 3.50 -26.14 -3.31
N THR A 164 4.07 -24.94 -3.18
CA THR A 164 5.52 -24.71 -3.03
C THR A 164 5.81 -23.69 -1.93
N GLU A 165 7.07 -23.28 -1.78
CA GLU A 165 7.47 -22.22 -0.85
C GLU A 165 7.11 -20.80 -1.33
N ILE A 166 6.50 -20.67 -2.52
CA ILE A 166 5.99 -19.41 -3.04
C ILE A 166 4.73 -19.04 -2.24
N ASN A 167 4.72 -17.85 -1.66
CA ASN A 167 3.63 -17.39 -0.77
C ASN A 167 3.08 -16.02 -1.16
N GLY A 168 3.49 -15.47 -2.30
CA GLY A 168 2.98 -14.18 -2.76
C GLY A 168 2.83 -14.05 -4.26
N LEU A 169 2.12 -13.00 -4.68
CA LEU A 169 1.95 -12.64 -6.08
C LEU A 169 2.12 -11.14 -6.28
N VAL A 170 2.95 -10.78 -7.26
CA VAL A 170 3.05 -9.41 -7.79
C VAL A 170 2.07 -9.26 -8.94
N ILE A 171 1.08 -8.41 -8.78
CA ILE A 171 -0.01 -8.20 -9.74
C ILE A 171 0.02 -6.75 -10.20
N ASN A 172 -0.07 -6.52 -11.52
CA ASN A 172 -0.16 -5.14 -12.01
C ASN A 172 -1.46 -4.47 -11.51
N VAL A 173 -1.29 -3.34 -10.83
CA VAL A 173 -2.31 -2.31 -10.64
C VAL A 173 -2.25 -1.32 -11.81
N LYS A 174 -1.02 -0.88 -12.16
CA LYS A 174 -0.72 -0.07 -13.34
C LYS A 174 0.47 -0.65 -14.11
N ASP A 175 0.30 -0.91 -15.40
CA ASP A 175 1.36 -1.45 -16.26
C ASP A 175 2.30 -0.37 -16.83
N ASP A 176 3.29 -0.76 -17.62
CA ASP A 176 4.29 0.16 -18.20
C ASP A 176 3.83 0.90 -19.46
N ASN A 177 2.59 0.67 -19.90
CA ASN A 177 1.90 1.57 -20.82
C ASN A 177 1.12 2.65 -20.07
N GLY A 178 0.98 2.53 -18.75
CA GLY A 178 0.18 3.44 -17.92
C GLY A 178 -1.29 3.04 -17.80
N PHE A 179 -1.63 1.79 -18.13
CA PHE A 179 -3.01 1.31 -18.06
C PHE A 179 -3.32 0.72 -16.69
N ILE A 180 -4.46 1.12 -16.14
CA ILE A 180 -5.01 0.54 -14.91
C ILE A 180 -5.68 -0.79 -15.25
N THR A 181 -5.44 -1.81 -14.42
CA THR A 181 -5.87 -3.18 -14.71
C THR A 181 -7.28 -3.51 -14.25
N TYR A 182 -7.88 -2.67 -13.39
CA TYR A 182 -9.23 -2.80 -12.87
C TYR A 182 -10.04 -1.50 -13.05
N LYS A 183 -11.33 -1.53 -12.74
CA LYS A 183 -12.19 -0.34 -12.81
C LYS A 183 -11.98 0.54 -11.56
N SER A 184 -11.20 1.61 -11.71
CA SER A 184 -10.95 2.60 -10.65
C SER A 184 -12.19 3.46 -10.34
N ASN A 185 -12.29 3.94 -9.10
CA ASN A 185 -13.25 4.91 -8.57
C ASN A 185 -12.64 6.31 -8.39
N VAL A 186 -11.33 6.48 -8.64
CA VAL A 186 -10.65 7.78 -8.55
C VAL A 186 -10.86 8.57 -9.84
N GLU A 187 -11.30 9.82 -9.72
CA GLU A 187 -11.75 10.64 -10.86
C GLU A 187 -10.66 10.84 -11.93
N ILE A 188 -9.47 11.31 -11.53
CA ILE A 188 -8.36 11.50 -12.48
C ILE A 188 -7.96 10.19 -13.16
N VAL A 189 -8.01 9.08 -12.43
CA VAL A 189 -7.65 7.75 -12.94
C VAL A 189 -8.67 7.28 -13.98
N GLN A 190 -9.96 7.47 -13.72
CA GLN A 190 -11.04 7.20 -14.68
C GLN A 190 -10.88 8.06 -15.95
N ASN A 191 -10.59 9.35 -15.80
CA ASN A 191 -10.40 10.26 -16.94
C ASN A 191 -9.19 9.86 -17.79
N MET A 192 -8.07 9.51 -17.14
CA MET A 192 -6.86 9.07 -17.83
C MET A 192 -6.99 7.68 -18.47
N ASN A 193 -7.88 6.81 -17.96
CA ASN A 193 -8.02 5.42 -18.41
C ASN A 193 -9.36 5.10 -19.09
N LYS A 194 -10.16 6.10 -19.46
CA LYS A 194 -11.50 5.92 -20.05
C LYS A 194 -11.55 4.98 -21.27
N GLU A 195 -10.49 4.96 -22.08
CA GLU A 195 -10.40 4.19 -23.33
C GLU A 195 -9.38 3.05 -23.27
N THR A 196 -8.92 2.67 -22.08
CA THR A 196 -7.92 1.61 -21.90
C THR A 196 -8.62 0.28 -21.57
N PRO A 197 -7.99 -0.87 -21.89
CA PRO A 197 -8.54 -2.16 -21.51
C PRO A 197 -8.56 -2.31 -19.99
N ILE A 198 -9.63 -2.93 -19.47
CA ILE A 198 -9.76 -3.31 -18.06
C ILE A 198 -9.72 -4.84 -18.00
N PRO A 199 -8.54 -5.48 -17.88
CA PRO A 199 -8.43 -6.93 -17.90
C PRO A 199 -9.03 -7.61 -16.65
N ILE A 200 -8.88 -7.03 -15.46
CA ILE A 200 -9.41 -7.57 -14.22
C ILE A 200 -10.82 -6.99 -14.01
N LYS A 201 -11.84 -7.80 -14.27
CA LYS A 201 -13.25 -7.36 -14.19
C LYS A 201 -13.76 -7.27 -12.75
N ASP A 202 -13.29 -8.15 -11.89
CA ASP A 202 -13.70 -8.26 -10.48
C ASP A 202 -12.45 -8.42 -9.60
N VAL A 203 -11.82 -7.28 -9.30
CA VAL A 203 -10.60 -7.22 -8.50
C VAL A 203 -10.84 -7.60 -7.04
N GLU A 204 -12.02 -7.30 -6.51
CA GLU A 204 -12.41 -7.65 -5.13
C GLU A 204 -12.53 -9.16 -4.97
N ASN A 205 -13.24 -9.84 -5.89
CA ASN A 205 -13.30 -11.29 -5.87
C ASN A 205 -11.92 -11.92 -6.07
N MET A 206 -11.11 -11.40 -7.01
CA MET A 206 -9.73 -11.87 -7.22
C MET A 206 -8.92 -11.84 -5.92
N LEU A 207 -8.86 -10.67 -5.26
CA LEU A 207 -8.12 -10.51 -3.99
C LEU A 207 -8.69 -11.41 -2.89
N LYS A 208 -10.02 -11.56 -2.82
CA LYS A 208 -10.68 -12.47 -1.90
C LYS A 208 -10.22 -13.92 -2.10
N VAL A 209 -10.17 -14.41 -3.35
CA VAL A 209 -9.67 -15.77 -3.64
C VAL A 209 -8.24 -15.94 -3.16
N LEU A 210 -7.36 -14.98 -3.49
CA LEU A 210 -5.94 -15.07 -3.13
C LEU A 210 -5.77 -15.11 -1.61
N LYS A 211 -6.56 -14.32 -0.88
CA LYS A 211 -6.57 -14.31 0.59
C LYS A 211 -7.09 -15.62 1.19
N GLU A 212 -8.07 -16.28 0.56
CA GLU A 212 -8.54 -17.61 0.98
C GLU A 212 -7.42 -18.67 0.90
N TYR A 213 -6.48 -18.50 -0.02
CA TYR A 213 -5.29 -19.34 -0.18
C TYR A 213 -4.05 -18.83 0.61
N ASP A 214 -4.22 -17.83 1.47
CA ASP A 214 -3.14 -17.18 2.24
C ASP A 214 -1.98 -16.66 1.37
N ILE A 215 -2.30 -16.15 0.18
CA ILE A 215 -1.33 -15.56 -0.74
C ILE A 215 -1.17 -14.07 -0.43
N TYR A 216 0.06 -13.65 -0.19
CA TYR A 216 0.43 -12.25 -0.01
C TYR A 216 0.39 -11.49 -1.34
N THR A 217 -0.36 -10.40 -1.40
CA THR A 217 -0.64 -9.67 -2.65
C THR A 217 0.14 -8.36 -2.74
N ILE A 218 0.98 -8.23 -3.77
CA ILE A 218 1.77 -7.05 -4.06
C ILE A 218 1.19 -6.34 -5.29
N GLY A 219 0.63 -5.14 -5.08
CA GLY A 219 0.11 -4.29 -6.14
C GLY A 219 1.23 -3.49 -6.80
N ARG A 220 1.64 -3.90 -8.01
CA ARG A 220 2.69 -3.23 -8.78
C ARG A 220 2.15 -2.02 -9.53
N ILE A 221 2.77 -0.86 -9.33
CA ILE A 221 2.45 0.41 -9.97
C ILE A 221 3.69 0.93 -10.69
N VAL A 222 3.69 0.95 -12.02
CA VAL A 222 4.76 1.61 -12.79
C VAL A 222 4.60 3.12 -12.65
N ALA A 223 5.56 3.80 -12.02
CA ALA A 223 5.47 5.22 -11.70
C ALA A 223 5.69 6.12 -12.92
N PHE A 224 6.93 6.23 -13.42
CA PHE A 224 7.33 7.29 -14.36
C PHE A 224 7.43 6.89 -15.84
N LYS A 225 7.47 5.58 -16.15
CA LYS A 225 7.35 5.07 -17.53
C LYS A 225 5.86 4.89 -17.85
N ASP A 226 5.17 6.01 -18.04
CA ASP A 226 3.72 6.06 -18.24
C ASP A 226 3.38 6.76 -19.56
N LYS A 227 3.24 5.96 -20.61
CA LYS A 227 2.92 6.46 -21.96
C LYS A 227 1.52 7.08 -22.02
N ASN A 228 0.54 6.42 -21.40
CA ASN A 228 -0.86 6.82 -21.45
C ASN A 228 -1.05 8.21 -20.84
N PHE A 229 -0.49 8.43 -19.65
CA PHE A 229 -0.52 9.73 -18.99
C PHE A 229 0.20 10.79 -19.81
N ALA A 230 1.40 10.50 -20.29
CA ALA A 230 2.19 11.45 -21.07
C ALA A 230 1.49 11.91 -22.37
N ILE A 231 0.74 11.02 -23.04
CA ILE A 231 -0.02 11.39 -24.25
C ILE A 231 -1.22 12.30 -23.91
N LYS A 232 -1.90 12.03 -22.80
CA LYS A 232 -3.10 12.77 -22.38
C LYS A 232 -2.77 14.09 -21.69
N SER A 233 -1.61 14.15 -21.02
CA SER A 233 -1.15 15.29 -20.24
C SER A 233 0.33 15.60 -20.55
N PRO A 234 0.63 16.04 -21.80
CA PRO A 234 2.00 16.18 -22.27
C PRO A 234 2.83 17.20 -21.50
N ASP A 235 2.21 18.22 -20.88
CA ASP A 235 2.90 19.26 -20.10
C ASP A 235 3.59 18.70 -18.85
N HIS A 236 3.10 17.57 -18.34
CA HIS A 236 3.65 16.85 -17.18
C HIS A 236 4.72 15.81 -17.57
N SER A 237 5.24 15.89 -18.80
CA SER A 237 6.24 14.96 -19.33
C SER A 237 7.64 15.57 -19.37
N ILE A 238 8.65 14.72 -19.57
CA ILE A 238 10.00 15.18 -19.93
C ILE A 238 9.90 15.91 -21.28
N GLN A 239 10.40 17.15 -21.35
CA GLN A 239 10.29 17.99 -22.55
C GLN A 239 11.59 18.00 -23.34
N LEU A 240 11.52 18.39 -24.61
CA LEU A 240 12.65 18.84 -25.42
C LEU A 240 12.86 20.34 -25.20
N LYS A 241 14.11 20.79 -25.13
CA LYS A 241 14.46 22.22 -25.11
C LYS A 241 14.01 22.96 -26.38
N THR A 242 13.82 22.23 -27.48
CA THR A 242 13.27 22.77 -28.73
C THR A 242 11.74 22.89 -28.72
N GLY A 243 11.09 22.43 -27.65
CA GLY A 243 9.64 22.30 -27.54
C GLY A 243 9.14 20.89 -27.87
N GLY A 244 8.06 20.50 -27.18
CA GLY A 244 7.40 19.19 -27.31
C GLY A 244 7.97 18.11 -26.39
N THR A 245 7.23 17.02 -26.24
CA THR A 245 7.60 15.90 -25.36
C THR A 245 8.83 15.16 -25.88
N TRP A 246 9.78 14.88 -24.99
CA TRP A 246 10.91 14.00 -25.31
C TRP A 246 10.47 12.54 -25.36
N LEU A 247 10.91 11.83 -26.39
CA LEU A 247 10.61 10.41 -26.59
C LEU A 247 11.88 9.59 -26.35
N ASP A 248 11.80 8.54 -25.54
CA ASP A 248 12.93 7.67 -25.25
C ASP A 248 13.22 6.72 -26.43
N PRO A 249 14.31 6.92 -27.18
CA PRO A 249 14.63 6.05 -28.31
C PRO A 249 15.01 4.64 -27.87
N ASN A 250 15.45 4.44 -26.61
CA ASN A 250 15.82 3.13 -26.09
C ASN A 250 14.59 2.30 -25.71
N SER A 251 13.45 2.95 -25.49
CA SER A 251 12.18 2.33 -25.15
C SER A 251 11.17 2.37 -26.31
N GLY A 252 11.64 2.40 -27.56
CA GLY A 252 10.74 2.41 -28.72
C GLY A 252 10.01 3.74 -28.95
N ASN A 253 10.68 4.87 -28.64
CA ASN A 253 10.13 6.23 -28.73
C ASN A 253 8.92 6.46 -27.83
N ILE A 254 8.97 5.91 -26.62
CA ILE A 254 7.93 6.09 -25.60
C ILE A 254 8.20 7.38 -24.80
N PRO A 255 7.20 8.26 -24.62
CA PRO A 255 7.33 9.40 -23.73
C PRO A 255 7.35 8.95 -22.26
N TRP A 256 8.03 9.72 -21.42
CA TRP A 256 8.07 9.51 -19.97
C TRP A 256 7.51 10.73 -19.26
N ILE A 257 6.77 10.49 -18.18
CA ILE A 257 6.28 11.55 -17.32
C ILE A 257 7.42 12.09 -16.45
N ASN A 258 7.33 13.35 -16.03
CA ASN A 258 8.40 14.06 -15.35
C ASN A 258 8.47 13.69 -13.86
N PRO A 259 9.56 13.07 -13.36
CA PRO A 259 9.68 12.73 -11.94
C PRO A 259 9.82 13.93 -11.00
N PHE A 260 10.04 15.15 -11.50
CA PHE A 260 10.04 16.38 -10.67
C PHE A 260 8.64 16.98 -10.48
N ASP A 261 7.60 16.40 -11.08
CA ASP A 261 6.26 16.97 -11.12
C ASP A 261 5.37 16.40 -10.00
N GLN A 262 4.97 17.25 -9.06
CA GLN A 262 4.11 16.87 -7.94
C GLN A 262 2.74 16.35 -8.40
N TYR A 263 2.19 16.86 -9.51
CA TYR A 263 0.90 16.39 -10.03
C TYR A 263 0.98 14.94 -10.51
N VAL A 264 2.14 14.53 -11.05
CA VAL A 264 2.44 13.14 -11.39
C VAL A 264 2.56 12.27 -10.14
N TRP A 265 3.13 12.82 -9.07
CA TRP A 265 3.22 12.11 -7.79
C TRP A 265 1.82 11.85 -7.25
N ASP A 266 0.99 12.89 -7.16
CA ASP A 266 -0.39 12.81 -6.66
C ASP A 266 -1.24 11.78 -7.43
N TYR A 267 -1.05 11.68 -8.75
CA TYR A 267 -1.70 10.64 -9.58
C TYR A 267 -1.30 9.22 -9.15
N ASN A 268 0.00 8.95 -9.01
CA ASN A 268 0.47 7.63 -8.60
C ASN A 268 0.10 7.31 -7.15
N ILE A 269 0.09 8.30 -6.27
CA ILE A 269 -0.34 8.14 -4.87
C ILE A 269 -1.84 7.84 -4.79
N ALA A 270 -2.68 8.51 -5.57
CA ALA A 270 -4.12 8.23 -5.58
C ALA A 270 -4.40 6.77 -6.02
N ILE A 271 -3.67 6.26 -7.01
CA ILE A 271 -3.75 4.85 -7.42
C ILE A 271 -3.31 3.92 -6.28
N ALA A 272 -2.20 4.23 -5.62
CA ALA A 272 -1.69 3.43 -4.50
C ALA A 272 -2.65 3.39 -3.31
N LYS A 273 -3.26 4.54 -2.96
CA LYS A 273 -4.28 4.64 -1.91
C LYS A 273 -5.49 3.77 -2.24
N GLU A 274 -5.99 3.84 -3.48
CA GLU A 274 -7.11 2.99 -3.92
C GLU A 274 -6.76 1.50 -3.87
N ALA A 275 -5.59 1.10 -4.39
CA ALA A 275 -5.16 -0.30 -4.36
C ALA A 275 -5.02 -0.83 -2.92
N SER A 276 -4.55 0.01 -1.99
CA SER A 276 -4.49 -0.33 -0.56
C SER A 276 -5.90 -0.60 0.01
N LEU A 277 -6.86 0.27 -0.29
CA LEU A 277 -8.25 0.09 0.12
C LEU A 277 -8.88 -1.18 -0.47
N LEU A 278 -8.56 -1.52 -1.72
CA LEU A 278 -9.09 -2.71 -2.39
C LEU A 278 -8.70 -4.02 -1.71
N GLY A 279 -7.54 -4.10 -1.05
CA GLY A 279 -7.12 -5.35 -0.41
C GLY A 279 -5.66 -5.73 -0.57
N PHE A 280 -4.87 -5.01 -1.37
CA PHE A 280 -3.46 -5.36 -1.56
C PHE A 280 -2.69 -5.22 -0.24
N ASP A 281 -1.89 -6.24 0.09
CA ASP A 281 -1.08 -6.27 1.31
C ASP A 281 0.12 -5.30 1.22
N GLU A 282 0.60 -5.06 0.00
CA GLU A 282 1.74 -4.21 -0.31
C GLU A 282 1.56 -3.44 -1.61
N ILE A 283 2.03 -2.20 -1.62
CA ILE A 283 2.24 -1.44 -2.85
C ILE A 283 3.71 -1.50 -3.23
N GLN A 284 3.98 -1.89 -4.48
CA GLN A 284 5.31 -1.85 -5.06
C GLN A 284 5.33 -0.82 -6.19
N PHE A 285 6.07 0.26 -6.02
CA PHE A 285 6.37 1.15 -7.14
C PHE A 285 7.45 0.52 -8.02
N ASP A 286 7.27 0.57 -9.33
CA ASP A 286 8.28 0.15 -10.31
C ASP A 286 8.59 1.32 -11.25
N TYR A 287 9.74 1.28 -11.92
CA TYR A 287 10.26 2.38 -12.74
C TYR A 287 10.33 3.70 -11.97
N VAL A 288 10.74 3.64 -10.71
CA VAL A 288 10.98 4.81 -9.85
C VAL A 288 12.34 5.43 -10.18
N ARG A 289 12.47 5.87 -11.44
CA ARG A 289 13.73 6.32 -12.03
C ARG A 289 13.50 7.24 -13.22
N PHE A 290 14.58 7.83 -13.69
CA PHE A 290 14.64 8.49 -14.99
C PHE A 290 14.95 7.48 -16.12
N PRO A 291 14.69 7.84 -17.39
CA PRO A 291 15.09 7.05 -18.54
C PRO A 291 16.61 6.82 -18.58
N ASP A 292 17.02 5.70 -19.17
CA ASP A 292 18.44 5.38 -19.35
C ASP A 292 19.10 6.26 -20.42
N GLY A 293 20.42 6.41 -20.35
CA GLY A 293 21.17 7.19 -21.35
C GLY A 293 21.16 8.70 -21.12
N ALA A 294 21.13 9.16 -19.86
CA ALA A 294 21.13 10.57 -19.46
C ALA A 294 22.16 11.44 -20.18
N LYS A 295 23.36 10.92 -20.48
CA LYS A 295 24.40 11.64 -21.24
C LYS A 295 23.91 12.11 -22.62
N LYS A 296 23.01 11.35 -23.25
CA LYS A 296 22.47 11.65 -24.59
C LYS A 296 21.31 12.64 -24.53
N TYR A 297 20.37 12.45 -23.59
CA TYR A 297 19.16 13.28 -23.56
C TYR A 297 19.29 14.53 -22.70
N ASN A 298 20.09 14.58 -21.63
CA ASN A 298 20.24 15.78 -20.80
C ASN A 298 20.62 17.05 -21.60
N PRO A 299 21.47 16.99 -22.65
CA PRO A 299 21.76 18.18 -23.46
C PRO A 299 20.54 18.74 -24.20
N ILE A 300 19.59 17.88 -24.58
CA ILE A 300 18.44 18.21 -25.44
C ILE A 300 17.11 18.26 -24.69
N ALA A 301 17.02 17.67 -23.50
CA ALA A 301 15.82 17.56 -22.70
C ALA A 301 15.76 18.64 -21.62
N GLU A 302 14.54 18.95 -21.23
CA GLU A 302 14.18 19.86 -20.16
C GLU A 302 13.22 19.16 -19.19
N PHE A 303 13.39 19.44 -17.91
CA PHE A 303 12.60 18.87 -16.82
C PHE A 303 11.91 20.04 -16.11
N PRO A 304 10.69 20.40 -16.49
CA PRO A 304 9.95 21.47 -15.83
C PRO A 304 9.92 21.27 -14.31
N GLY A 305 10.10 22.35 -13.54
CA GLY A 305 10.09 22.28 -12.07
C GLY A 305 11.36 21.69 -11.43
N ARG A 306 12.38 21.28 -12.21
CA ARG A 306 13.63 20.72 -11.66
C ARG A 306 14.36 21.66 -10.69
N ASN A 307 14.37 22.97 -10.94
CA ASN A 307 14.99 23.98 -10.06
C ASN A 307 16.41 23.61 -9.59
N ASP A 308 17.27 23.21 -10.53
CA ASP A 308 18.67 22.77 -10.32
C ASP A 308 18.88 21.55 -9.40
N ARG A 309 17.80 20.90 -8.97
CA ARG A 309 17.87 19.66 -8.18
C ARG A 309 18.47 18.50 -8.96
N ASP A 310 19.07 17.56 -8.24
CA ASP A 310 19.54 16.32 -8.83
C ASP A 310 18.40 15.30 -9.01
N LYS A 311 18.63 14.33 -9.90
CA LYS A 311 17.60 13.35 -10.29
C LYS A 311 17.31 12.33 -9.19
N ASP A 312 18.34 11.93 -8.47
CA ASP A 312 18.22 11.07 -7.28
C ASP A 312 17.43 11.78 -6.17
N GLU A 313 17.59 13.09 -5.99
CA GLU A 313 16.76 13.88 -5.07
C GLU A 313 15.27 13.80 -5.44
N ALA A 314 14.92 13.88 -6.73
CA ALA A 314 13.51 13.77 -7.15
C ALA A 314 12.91 12.39 -6.82
N ILE A 315 13.70 11.33 -7.01
CA ILE A 315 13.26 9.97 -6.70
C ILE A 315 13.14 9.78 -5.18
N ALA A 316 14.11 10.28 -4.41
CA ALA A 316 14.09 10.21 -2.95
C ALA A 316 12.86 10.95 -2.39
N ASP A 317 12.60 12.16 -2.87
CA ASP A 317 11.43 12.95 -2.45
C ASP A 317 10.12 12.26 -2.81
N PHE A 318 10.00 11.68 -4.02
CA PHE A 318 8.80 10.93 -4.39
C PHE A 318 8.56 9.74 -3.44
N LEU A 319 9.62 9.00 -3.08
CA LEU A 319 9.51 7.86 -2.17
C LEU A 319 9.16 8.29 -0.73
N GLU A 320 9.73 9.41 -0.26
CA GLU A 320 9.37 9.99 1.04
C GLU A 320 7.92 10.49 1.04
N TYR A 321 7.52 11.23 0.00
CA TYR A 321 6.14 11.66 -0.20
C TYR A 321 5.17 10.48 -0.21
N SER A 322 5.51 9.42 -0.95
CA SER A 322 4.71 8.19 -1.01
C SER A 322 4.51 7.55 0.35
N ARG A 323 5.58 7.46 1.16
CA ARG A 323 5.52 6.89 2.51
C ARG A 323 4.58 7.69 3.41
N ASN A 324 4.69 9.02 3.38
CA ASN A 324 3.88 9.90 4.23
C ASN A 324 2.40 9.85 3.84
N GLU A 325 2.11 9.88 2.53
CA GLU A 325 0.73 9.87 2.03
C GLU A 325 0.01 8.52 2.20
N LEU A 326 0.76 7.42 2.30
CA LEU A 326 0.23 6.07 2.48
C LEU A 326 0.18 5.64 3.96
N GLU A 327 0.74 6.41 4.89
CA GLU A 327 0.71 6.10 6.33
C GLU A 327 -0.72 5.89 6.85
N PRO A 328 -1.71 6.75 6.52
CA PRO A 328 -3.10 6.55 6.96
C PRO A 328 -3.82 5.34 6.33
N TYR A 329 -3.20 4.70 5.35
CA TYR A 329 -3.70 3.53 4.64
C TYR A 329 -3.08 2.22 5.13
N ASN A 330 -2.18 2.30 6.13
CA ASN A 330 -1.55 1.17 6.83
C ASN A 330 -1.06 0.02 5.91
N VAL A 331 -0.46 0.36 4.77
CA VAL A 331 -0.02 -0.62 3.77
C VAL A 331 1.50 -0.81 3.80
N ASN A 332 1.99 -1.98 3.40
CA ASN A 332 3.42 -2.16 3.11
C ASN A 332 3.81 -1.41 1.83
N LEU A 333 5.07 -0.95 1.78
CA LEU A 333 5.58 -0.18 0.66
C LEU A 333 6.95 -0.71 0.22
N GLY A 334 7.08 -1.00 -1.07
CA GLY A 334 8.32 -1.35 -1.76
C GLY A 334 8.53 -0.49 -3.00
N ALA A 335 9.78 -0.38 -3.46
CA ALA A 335 10.18 0.34 -4.67
C ALA A 335 11.44 -0.28 -5.30
#